data_AF-A0A496X730-F1
#
_entry.id   AF-A0A496X730-F1
#
_cell.length_a   1.000
_cell.length_b   1.000
_cell.length_c   1.000
_cell.angle_alpha   90.00
_cell.angle_beta   90.00
_cell.angle_gamma   90.00
#
_symmetry.space_group_name_H-M   'P 1'
#
loop_
_entity.id
_entity.type
_entity.pdbx_description
1 polymer ?
#
loop_
_entity_poly.entity_id
_entity_poly.type
_entity_poly.pdbx_seq_one_letter_code
_entity_poly.pdbx_strand_id
1 'polypeptide(L)'
;MNINTRKLRIKAKHLAEEARIIRREARNVHGLERYDLNHHRTTTVRNEARATQLAYQFLWGRRKYAEIEGPRTDVNKRIVYIDHRIRIMLKKYGEPGDVERLDDWLAGKEVALAT
;
A
#
# COMPACT_ATOMS: atom_id res chain seq x y z
N MET A 1 6.83 18.16 1.11
CA MET A 1 6.08 17.04 0.49
C MET A 1 5.93 17.34 -1.00
N ASN A 2 6.62 16.60 -1.87
CA ASN A 2 6.59 16.75 -3.33
C ASN A 2 5.16 16.54 -3.90
N ILE A 3 4.85 17.12 -5.07
CA ILE A 3 3.60 16.92 -5.80
C ILE A 3 3.27 15.44 -6.02
N ASN A 4 4.26 14.58 -6.24
CA ASN A 4 4.06 13.16 -6.48
C ASN A 4 3.61 12.41 -5.22
N THR A 5 4.18 12.72 -4.05
CA THR A 5 3.71 12.17 -2.77
C THR A 5 2.31 12.67 -2.41
N ARG A 6 1.92 13.87 -2.85
CA ARG A 6 0.54 14.37 -2.74
C ARG A 6 -0.43 13.54 -3.59
N LYS A 7 -0.08 13.19 -4.83
CA LYS A 7 -0.89 12.31 -5.69
C LYS A 7 -1.07 10.93 -5.06
N LEU A 8 0.00 10.37 -4.47
CA LEU A 8 -0.06 9.08 -3.79
C LEU A 8 -0.98 9.13 -2.55
N ARG A 9 -0.94 10.23 -1.79
CA ARG A 9 -1.87 10.48 -0.68
C ARG A 9 -3.33 10.57 -1.13
N ILE A 10 -3.59 11.18 -2.29
CA ILE A 10 -4.95 11.23 -2.88
C ILE A 10 -5.41 9.81 -3.24
N LYS A 11 -4.56 9.02 -3.90
CA LYS A 11 -4.86 7.60 -4.20
C LYS A 11 -5.21 6.80 -2.94
N ALA A 12 -4.45 6.99 -1.85
CA ALA A 12 -4.75 6.33 -0.58
C ALA A 12 -6.14 6.70 -0.03
N LYS A 13 -6.56 7.97 -0.17
CA LYS A 13 -7.90 8.42 0.22
C LYS A 13 -9.00 7.80 -0.66
N HIS A 14 -8.77 7.71 -1.97
CA HIS A 14 -9.73 7.07 -2.90
C HIS A 14 -9.95 5.61 -2.55
N LEU A 15 -8.88 4.84 -2.31
CA LEU A 15 -8.98 3.42 -1.94
C LEU A 15 -9.71 3.23 -0.61
N ALA A 16 -9.50 4.13 0.35
CA ALA A 16 -10.23 4.11 1.61
C ALA A 16 -11.74 4.34 1.39
N GLU A 17 -12.10 5.24 0.47
CA GLU A 17 -13.50 5.52 0.14
C GLU A 17 -14.15 4.38 -0.64
N GLU A 18 -13.47 3.83 -1.63
CA GLU A 18 -13.91 2.63 -2.34
C GLU A 18 -14.22 1.47 -1.37
N ALA A 19 -13.33 1.24 -0.40
CA ALA A 19 -13.56 0.23 0.63
C ALA A 19 -14.78 0.53 1.53
N ARG A 20 -15.14 1.81 1.73
CA ARG A 20 -16.37 2.21 2.46
C ARG A 20 -17.61 2.00 1.61
N ILE A 21 -17.56 2.39 0.34
CA ILE A 21 -18.64 2.18 -0.64
C ILE A 21 -18.95 0.69 -0.74
N ILE A 22 -17.96 -0.16 -1.02
CA ILE A 22 -18.16 -1.61 -1.11
C ILE A 22 -18.75 -2.19 0.18
N ARG A 23 -18.31 -1.70 1.36
CA ARG A 23 -18.89 -2.09 2.66
C ARG A 23 -20.37 -1.74 2.78
N ARG A 24 -20.76 -0.58 2.26
CA ARG A 24 -22.16 -0.14 2.26
C ARG A 24 -22.98 -0.97 1.29
N GLU A 25 -22.53 -1.13 0.05
CA GLU A 25 -23.27 -1.91 -0.97
C GLU A 25 -23.40 -3.39 -0.58
N ALA A 26 -22.36 -3.98 0.02
CA ALA A 26 -22.40 -5.36 0.51
C ALA A 26 -23.41 -5.61 1.66
N ARG A 27 -24.04 -4.56 2.23
CA ARG A 27 -25.15 -4.70 3.19
C ARG A 27 -26.51 -4.84 2.50
N ASN A 28 -26.61 -4.45 1.23
CA ASN A 28 -27.85 -4.45 0.46
C ASN A 28 -28.03 -5.73 -0.38
N VAL A 29 -27.01 -6.61 -0.40
CA VAL A 29 -26.99 -7.84 -1.21
C VAL A 29 -26.68 -9.06 -0.35
N HIS A 30 -26.94 -10.26 -0.88
CA HIS A 30 -26.82 -11.53 -0.16
C HIS A 30 -26.08 -12.59 -0.99
N GLY A 31 -25.79 -13.74 -0.37
CA GLY A 31 -25.19 -14.89 -1.06
C GLY A 31 -23.86 -14.58 -1.73
N LEU A 32 -23.71 -15.05 -2.98
CA LEU A 32 -22.47 -14.94 -3.75
C LEU A 32 -22.08 -13.49 -4.04
N GLU A 33 -23.04 -12.62 -4.34
CA GLU A 33 -22.76 -11.22 -4.63
C GLU A 33 -22.16 -10.49 -3.41
N ARG A 34 -22.71 -10.76 -2.22
CA ARG A 34 -22.13 -10.26 -0.97
C ARG A 34 -20.73 -10.82 -0.74
N TYR A 35 -20.50 -12.09 -1.06
CA TYR A 35 -19.19 -12.70 -0.96
C TYR A 35 -18.20 -12.00 -1.90
N ASP A 36 -18.54 -11.80 -3.17
CA ASP A 36 -17.67 -11.20 -4.18
C ASP A 36 -17.29 -9.76 -3.83
N LEU A 37 -18.25 -8.94 -3.37
CA LEU A 37 -17.97 -7.58 -2.90
C LEU A 37 -17.01 -7.58 -1.71
N ASN A 38 -17.25 -8.45 -0.72
CA ASN A 38 -16.35 -8.57 0.42
C ASN A 38 -14.97 -9.09 -0.02
N HIS A 39 -14.92 -10.08 -0.90
CA HIS A 39 -13.70 -10.65 -1.44
C HIS A 39 -12.88 -9.54 -2.11
N HIS A 40 -13.45 -8.84 -3.10
CA HIS A 40 -12.79 -7.73 -3.81
C HIS A 40 -12.26 -6.65 -2.86
N ARG A 41 -13.05 -6.23 -1.87
CA ARG A 41 -12.61 -5.28 -0.83
C ARG A 41 -11.39 -5.80 -0.08
N THR A 42 -11.39 -7.09 0.27
CA THR A 42 -10.38 -7.69 1.13
C THR A 42 -9.12 -8.15 0.43
N THR A 43 -9.19 -8.47 -0.86
CA THR A 43 -8.07 -8.99 -1.65
C THR A 43 -7.51 -7.93 -2.60
N THR A 44 -8.34 -7.20 -3.33
CA THR A 44 -7.89 -6.18 -4.28
C THR A 44 -7.68 -4.84 -3.57
N VAL A 45 -8.75 -4.25 -3.03
CA VAL A 45 -8.71 -2.88 -2.49
C VAL A 45 -7.80 -2.78 -1.27
N ARG A 46 -7.86 -3.76 -0.36
CA ARG A 46 -7.00 -3.77 0.84
C ARG A 46 -5.52 -3.88 0.48
N ASN A 47 -5.15 -4.78 -0.43
CA ASN A 47 -3.74 -4.96 -0.80
C ASN A 47 -3.21 -3.72 -1.53
N GLU A 48 -4.00 -3.13 -2.43
CA GLU A 48 -3.66 -1.88 -3.10
C GLU A 48 -3.51 -0.72 -2.09
N ALA A 49 -4.41 -0.63 -1.11
CA ALA A 49 -4.36 0.39 -0.06
C ALA A 49 -3.11 0.23 0.81
N ARG A 50 -2.80 -1.01 1.24
CA ARG A 50 -1.60 -1.33 2.01
C ARG A 50 -0.33 -0.94 1.26
N ALA A 51 -0.16 -1.40 0.01
CA ALA A 51 1.00 -1.07 -0.80
C ALA A 51 1.12 0.45 -1.07
N THR A 52 -0.01 1.13 -1.32
CA THR A 52 -0.03 2.59 -1.52
C THR A 52 0.42 3.33 -0.25
N GLN A 53 -0.04 2.91 0.93
CA GLN A 53 0.37 3.50 2.20
C GLN A 53 1.85 3.27 2.48
N LEU A 54 2.36 2.05 2.24
CA LEU A 54 3.78 1.73 2.44
C LEU A 54 4.67 2.55 1.51
N ALA A 55 4.31 2.64 0.22
CA ALA A 55 5.02 3.49 -0.74
C ALA A 55 5.01 4.96 -0.29
N TYR A 56 3.88 5.46 0.22
CA TYR A 56 3.80 6.81 0.75
C TYR A 56 4.72 7.03 1.96
N GLN A 57 4.75 6.09 2.90
CA GLN A 57 5.61 6.20 4.08
C GLN A 57 7.09 6.11 3.73
N PHE A 58 7.45 5.22 2.80
CA PHE A 58 8.80 5.13 2.26
C PHE A 58 9.25 6.45 1.65
N LEU A 59 8.46 7.01 0.73
CA LEU A 59 8.76 8.29 0.07
C LEU A 59 8.72 9.49 1.03
N TRP A 60 7.98 9.39 2.12
CA TRP A 60 7.96 10.43 3.15
C TRP A 60 9.19 10.34 4.06
N GLY A 61 9.77 9.16 4.22
CA GLY A 61 11.07 8.99 4.87
C GLY A 61 11.07 9.27 6.37
N ARG A 62 9.98 8.97 7.09
CA ARG A 62 9.89 9.23 8.55
C ARG A 62 9.85 7.99 9.42
N ARG A 63 9.56 6.81 8.87
CA ARG A 63 9.33 5.59 9.64
C ARG A 63 10.00 4.41 8.98
N LYS A 64 10.52 3.50 9.79
CA LYS A 64 11.07 2.22 9.33
C LYS A 64 9.92 1.27 8.98
N TYR A 65 10.15 0.32 8.07
CA TYR A 65 9.14 -0.66 7.67
C TYR A 65 8.52 -1.38 8.88
N ALA A 66 9.37 -1.85 9.81
CA ALA A 66 8.96 -2.58 11.02
C ALA A 66 8.11 -1.77 12.02
N GLU A 67 8.11 -0.43 11.93
CA GLU A 67 7.27 0.44 12.78
C GLU A 67 5.85 0.61 12.22
N ILE A 68 5.69 0.29 10.94
CA ILE A 68 4.42 0.41 10.20
C ILE A 68 3.75 -0.96 10.12
N GLU A 69 4.53 -1.98 9.76
CA GLU A 69 4.07 -3.35 9.59
C GLU A 69 4.52 -4.20 10.78
N GLY A 70 3.55 -4.80 11.46
CA GLY A 70 3.83 -5.70 12.58
C GLY A 70 4.46 -7.03 12.13
N PRO A 71 4.98 -7.83 13.09
CA PRO A 71 5.72 -9.05 12.82
C PRO A 71 4.88 -10.19 12.21
N ARG A 72 3.55 -10.07 12.19
CA ARG A 72 2.61 -11.13 11.74
C ARG A 72 2.35 -11.14 10.24
N THR A 73 3.23 -10.56 9.44
CA THR A 73 3.03 -10.50 7.99
C THR A 73 3.47 -11.82 7.33
N ASP A 74 2.55 -12.49 6.64
CA ASP A 74 2.86 -13.60 5.73
C ASP A 74 3.88 -13.12 4.67
N VAL A 75 5.11 -13.61 4.79
CA VAL A 75 6.26 -13.15 4.00
C VAL A 75 6.05 -13.42 2.51
N ASN A 76 5.51 -14.58 2.15
CA ASN A 76 5.28 -14.95 0.75
C ASN A 76 4.23 -14.04 0.12
N LYS A 77 3.10 -13.84 0.80
CA LYS A 77 2.06 -12.90 0.31
C LYS A 77 2.56 -11.47 0.24
N ARG A 78 3.40 -11.05 1.18
CA ARG A 78 4.04 -9.73 1.15
C ARG A 78 4.89 -9.57 -0.11
N ILE A 79 5.82 -10.48 -0.33
CA ILE A 79 6.75 -10.41 -1.46
C ILE A 79 6.00 -10.40 -2.80
N VAL A 80 5.07 -11.34 -2.98
CA VAL A 80 4.37 -11.53 -4.25
C VAL A 80 3.45 -10.36 -4.58
N TYR A 81 2.66 -9.88 -3.62
CA TYR A 81 1.64 -8.87 -3.89
C TYR A 81 2.03 -7.46 -3.44
N ILE A 82 2.50 -7.33 -2.21
CA ILE A 82 2.72 -6.01 -1.59
C ILE A 82 4.02 -5.39 -2.10
N ASP A 83 5.15 -6.09 -2.01
CA ASP A 83 6.47 -5.55 -2.39
C ASP A 83 6.52 -5.24 -3.89
N HIS A 84 5.98 -6.15 -4.73
CA HIS A 84 5.81 -5.90 -6.15
C HIS A 84 5.00 -4.62 -6.42
N ARG A 85 3.90 -4.42 -5.69
CA ARG A 85 3.04 -3.26 -5.90
C ARG A 85 3.64 -1.96 -5.38
N ILE A 86 4.42 -1.99 -4.30
CA ILE A 86 5.21 -0.85 -3.84
C ILE A 86 6.18 -0.42 -4.93
N ARG A 87 6.93 -1.35 -5.56
CA ARG A 87 7.85 -1.04 -6.67
C ARG A 87 7.14 -0.34 -7.82
N ILE A 88 5.93 -0.76 -8.19
CA ILE A 88 5.11 -0.08 -9.21
C ILE A 88 4.78 1.37 -8.79
N MET A 89 4.44 1.60 -7.51
CA MET A 89 4.18 2.96 -7.02
C MET A 89 5.44 3.82 -7.04
N LEU A 90 6.59 3.28 -6.62
CA LEU A 90 7.85 4.02 -6.63
C LEU A 90 8.27 4.37 -8.07
N LYS A 91 8.16 3.46 -9.03
CA LYS A 91 8.41 3.76 -10.45
C LYS A 91 7.54 4.90 -11.00
N LYS A 92 6.32 5.06 -10.46
CA LYS A 92 5.36 6.07 -10.93
C LYS A 92 5.43 7.40 -10.18
N TYR A 93 5.71 7.36 -8.88
CA TYR A 93 5.59 8.52 -7.97
C TYR A 93 6.89 8.87 -7.25
N GLY A 94 7.90 8.00 -7.28
CA GLY A 94 9.21 8.23 -6.71
C GLY A 94 10.18 8.88 -7.69
N GLU A 95 11.38 9.13 -7.19
CA GLU A 95 12.52 9.60 -7.94
C GLU A 95 13.40 8.41 -8.41
N PRO A 96 14.28 8.60 -9.42
CA PRO A 96 15.27 7.60 -9.77
C PRO A 96 16.11 7.19 -8.55
N GLY A 97 16.32 5.88 -8.33
CA GLY A 97 17.02 5.37 -7.15
C GLY A 97 16.11 4.92 -6.00
N ASP A 98 14.81 5.25 -6.02
CA ASP A 98 13.88 4.87 -4.95
C ASP A 98 13.60 3.37 -4.91
N VAL A 99 13.55 2.72 -6.08
CA VAL A 99 13.26 1.28 -6.18
C VAL A 99 14.42 0.46 -5.62
N GLU A 100 15.64 0.92 -5.87
CA GLU A 100 16.88 0.29 -5.42
C GLU A 100 17.01 0.36 -3.89
N ARG A 101 16.61 1.49 -3.30
CA ARG A 101 16.61 1.69 -1.83
C ARG A 101 15.47 0.98 -1.10
N LEU A 102 14.45 0.50 -1.82
CA LEU A 102 13.29 -0.15 -1.20
C LEU A 102 13.68 -1.42 -0.46
N ASP A 103 14.56 -2.24 -1.03
CA ASP A 103 14.90 -3.55 -0.46
C ASP A 103 15.61 -3.41 0.89
N ASP A 104 16.47 -2.40 1.02
CA ASP A 104 17.12 -2.08 2.29
C ASP A 104 16.13 -1.59 3.35
N TRP A 105 15.15 -0.77 2.96
CA TRP A 105 14.09 -0.31 3.87
C TRP A 105 13.17 -1.45 4.31
N LEU A 106 12.80 -2.35 3.40
CA LEU A 106 12.01 -3.56 3.71
C LEU A 106 12.78 -4.51 4.63
N ALA A 107 14.10 -4.58 4.49
CA ALA A 107 14.99 -5.33 5.37
C ALA A 107 15.24 -4.64 6.73
N GLY A 108 14.73 -3.41 6.92
CA GLY A 108 14.90 -2.65 8.15
C GLY A 108 16.30 -2.04 8.34
N LYS A 109 17.12 -1.99 7.28
CA LYS A 109 18.42 -1.32 7.31
C LYS A 109 18.24 0.19 7.37
N GLU A 110 19.25 0.89 7.85
CA GLU A 110 19.28 2.36 7.75
C GLU A 110 19.43 2.74 6.28
N VAL A 111 18.39 3.36 5.75
CA VAL A 111 18.41 3.99 4.43
C VAL A 111 18.56 5.48 4.69
N ALA A 112 19.50 6.16 4.01
CA ALA A 112 19.52 7.61 3.97
C ALA A 112 18.20 8.08 3.33
N LEU A 113 17.25 8.49 4.17
CA LEU A 113 15.95 9.00 3.73
C LEU A 113 16.17 10.41 3.17
N ALA A 114 15.58 10.71 2.03
CA ALA A 114 15.77 11.99 1.35
C ALA A 114 15.28 13.12 2.29
N THR A 115 16.21 13.98 2.71
CA THR A 115 15.95 15.21 3.46
C THR A 115 15.11 16.20 2.65
#